data_AF-A0A8T2MUC3-F1
#
_entry.id   AF-A0A8T2MUC3-F1
#
_cell.length_a   1.000
_cell.length_b   1.000
_cell.length_c   1.000
_cell.angle_alpha   90.00
_cell.angle_beta   90.00
_cell.angle_gamma   90.00
#
_symmetry.space_group_name_H-M   'P 1'
#
loop_
_entity.id
_entity.type
_entity.pdbx_description
1 polymer ?
#
loop_
_entity_poly.entity_id
_entity_poly.type
_entity_poly.pdbx_seq_one_letter_code
_entity_poly.pdbx_strand_id
1 'polypeptide(L)' 'KCLSADQSGKAFKALHGSWFDGKLVTVKYLRLDWYHQRFPQALGCRTPLKPSSKDMNTLAHLRHHGNAGNAQGPS' A
#
# COMPACT_ATOMS: atom_id res chain seq x y z
N LYS A 1 -8.24 -7.83 -5.68
CA LYS A 1 -9.25 -6.84 -5.23
C LYS A 1 -9.67 -7.16 -3.80
N CYS A 2 -10.15 -6.18 -3.02
CA CYS A 2 -10.75 -6.43 -1.70
C CYS A 2 -12.21 -6.88 -1.87
N LEU A 3 -12.75 -7.62 -0.89
CA LEU A 3 -14.11 -8.16 -0.94
C LEU A 3 -15.17 -7.20 -0.39
N SER A 4 -14.76 -6.24 0.44
CA SER A 4 -15.62 -5.21 1.01
C SER A 4 -14.95 -3.83 1.01
N ALA A 5 -15.76 -2.79 1.19
CA ALA A 5 -15.30 -1.41 1.33
C ALA A 5 -14.40 -1.22 2.57
N ASP A 6 -14.69 -1.90 3.68
CA ASP A 6 -13.84 -1.85 4.87
C ASP A 6 -12.44 -2.42 4.63
N GLN A 7 -12.37 -3.55 3.91
CA GLN A 7 -11.09 -4.15 3.55
C GLN A 7 -10.30 -3.28 2.58
N SER A 8 -10.96 -2.65 1.60
CA SER A 8 -10.28 -1.72 0.69
C SER A 8 -9.82 -0.46 1.42
N GLY A 9 -10.56 0.02 2.42
CA GLY A 9 -10.16 1.12 3.28
C GLY A 9 -8.91 0.82 4.10
N LYS A 10 -8.78 -0.41 4.64
CA LYS A 10 -7.55 -0.86 5.33
C LYS A 10 -6.36 -0.86 4.38
N ALA A 11 -6.52 -1.39 3.17
CA ALA A 11 -5.46 -1.38 2.15
C ALA A 11 -5.09 0.05 1.70
N PHE A 12 -6.07 0.94 1.54
CA PHE A 12 -5.84 2.34 1.18
C PHE A 12 -4.94 3.02 2.23
N LYS A 13 -5.29 2.89 3.51
CA LYS A 13 -4.51 3.50 4.61
C LYS A 13 -3.07 2.99 4.67
N ALA A 14 -2.86 1.71 4.36
CA ALA A 14 -1.52 1.12 4.37
C ALA A 14 -0.64 1.55 3.18
N LEU A 15 -1.25 1.91 2.04
CA LEU A 15 -0.53 2.17 0.79
C LEU A 15 -0.44 3.66 0.45
N HIS A 16 -1.51 4.42 0.64
CA HIS A 16 -1.57 5.83 0.23
C HIS A 16 -0.63 6.68 1.09
N GLY A 17 0.25 7.44 0.45
CA GLY A 17 1.24 8.27 1.13
C GLY A 17 2.48 7.51 1.59
N SER A 18 2.55 6.19 1.38
CA SER A 18 3.77 5.41 1.60
C SER A 18 4.82 5.70 0.53
N TRP A 19 6.09 5.47 0.85
CA TRP A 19 7.19 5.57 -0.12
C TRP A 19 7.61 4.17 -0.57
N PHE A 20 7.75 3.98 -1.88
CA PHE A 20 8.25 2.76 -2.49
C PHE A 20 9.26 3.10 -3.59
N ASP A 21 10.46 2.53 -3.52
CA ASP A 21 11.53 2.75 -4.50
C ASP A 21 11.83 4.24 -4.77
N GLY A 22 11.87 5.04 -3.71
CA GLY A 22 12.09 6.49 -3.83
C GLY A 22 10.94 7.28 -4.45
N LYS A 23 9.77 6.68 -4.65
CA LYS A 23 8.57 7.33 -5.20
C LYS A 23 7.42 7.33 -4.17
N LEU A 24 6.66 8.41 -4.14
CA LEU A 24 5.45 8.51 -3.34
C LEU A 24 4.32 7.70 -3.98
N VAL A 25 3.74 6.78 -3.22
CA VAL A 25 2.62 5.95 -3.65
C VAL A 25 1.31 6.70 -3.41
N THR A 26 0.48 6.79 -4.45
CA THR A 26 -0.87 7.34 -4.36
C THR A 26 -1.90 6.30 -4.80
N VAL A 27 -3.02 6.25 -4.08
CA VAL A 27 -4.12 5.30 -4.32
C VAL A 27 -5.39 6.07 -4.63
N LYS A 28 -6.16 5.60 -5.62
CA LYS A 28 -7.50 6.07 -5.96
C LYS A 28 -8.46 4.89 -6.00
N TYR A 29 -9.70 5.14 -5.58
CA TYR A 29 -10.76 4.14 -5.72
C TYR A 29 -11.24 4.09 -7.17
N LEU A 30 -11.64 2.89 -7.59
CA LEU A 30 -12.28 2.63 -8.86
C LEU A 30 -13.62 1.96 -8.60
N ARG A 31 -14.60 2.27 -9.44
CA ARG A 31 -15.87 1.56 -9.44
C ARG A 31 -15.65 0.11 -9.88
N LEU A 32 -16.37 -0.80 -9.22
CA LEU A 32 -16.20 -2.24 -9.40
C LEU A 32 -16.50 -2.70 -10.83
N ASP A 33 -17.55 -2.16 -11.45
CA ASP A 33 -17.98 -2.55 -12.80
C ASP A 33 -16.89 -2.24 -13.84
N TRP A 34 -16.29 -1.05 -13.77
CA TRP A 34 -15.19 -0.65 -14.64
C TRP A 34 -13.93 -1.48 -14.40
N TYR A 35 -13.70 -1.91 -13.16
CA TYR A 35 -12.61 -2.83 -12.84
C TYR A 35 -12.83 -4.22 -13.46
N HIS A 36 -14.05 -4.76 -13.45
CA HIS A 36 -14.36 -6.05 -14.09
C HIS A 36 -14.40 -5.98 -15.60
N GLN A 37 -14.81 -4.85 -16.18
CA GLN A 37 -14.73 -4.65 -17.64
C GLN A 37 -13.27 -4.70 -18.13
N ARG A 38 -12.34 -4.10 -17.36
CA ARG A 38 -10.90 -4.12 -17.70
C ARG A 38 -10.21 -5.43 -17.35
N PHE A 39 -10.66 -6.11 -16.29
CA PHE A 39 -10.06 -7.35 -15.80
C PHE A 39 -11.14 -8.42 -15.58
N PRO A 40 -11.69 -9.03 -16.65
CA PRO A 40 -12.78 -10.01 -16.55
C PRO A 40 -12.44 -11.22 -15.67
N GLN A 41 -11.19 -11.69 -15.74
CA GLN A 41 -10.67 -12.79 -14.92
C GLN A 41 -10.80 -12.53 -13.42
N ALA A 42 -10.85 -11.26 -12.99
CA ALA A 42 -10.97 -10.90 -11.59
C ALA A 42 -12.38 -11.17 -11.02
N LEU A 43 -13.40 -11.47 -11.84
CA LEU A 43 -14.75 -11.78 -11.38
C LEU A 43 -14.77 -12.96 -10.39
N GLY A 44 -14.07 -14.05 -10.73
CA GLY A 44 -13.98 -15.25 -9.90
C GLY A 44 -12.97 -15.17 -8.75
N CYS A 45 -12.11 -14.15 -8.71
CA CYS A 45 -11.10 -13.99 -7.67
C CYS A 45 -11.73 -13.50 -6.36
N ARG A 46 -12.12 -14.46 -5.50
CA ARG A 46 -12.73 -14.21 -4.19
C ARG A 46 -11.86 -14.66 -3.01
N THR A 47 -10.86 -15.50 -3.26
CA THR A 47 -9.94 -15.99 -2.24
C THR A 47 -8.92 -14.93 -1.87
N PRO A 48 -8.71 -14.62 -0.58
CA PRO A 48 -7.66 -13.71 -0.14
C PRO A 48 -6.27 -14.20 -0.56
N LEU A 49 -5.47 -13.29 -1.11
CA LEU A 49 -4.09 -13.57 -1.50
C LEU A 49 -3.17 -13.42 -0.29
N LYS A 50 -2.11 -14.22 -0.26
CA LYS A 50 -1.03 -14.15 0.73
C LYS A 50 0.31 -13.99 0.01
N PRO A 51 1.30 -13.30 0.61
CA PRO A 51 2.65 -13.28 0.06
C PRO A 51 3.22 -14.71 -0.01
N SER A 52 4.02 -14.99 -1.04
CA SER A 52 4.64 -16.30 -1.25
C SER A 52 5.85 -16.55 -0.35
N SER A 53 6.54 -15.48 0.07
CA SER A 53 7.74 -15.56 0.93
C SER A 53 7.44 -15.20 2.37
N LYS A 54 8.12 -15.89 3.31
CA LYS A 54 8.06 -15.62 4.75
C LYS A 54 8.84 -14.36 5.15
N ASP A 55 9.82 -13.97 4.33
CA ASP A 55 10.59 -12.76 4.54
C ASP A 55 9.72 -11.55 4.15
N MET A 56 8.98 -11.03 5.13
CA MET A 56 8.36 -9.71 5.05
C MET A 56 9.46 -8.64 5.12
N ASN A 57 10.30 -8.55 4.08
CA ASN A 57 10.99 -7.32 3.77
C ASN A 57 9.99 -6.37 3.11
N THR A 58 8.95 -5.96 3.86
CA THR A 58 8.19 -4.77 3.52
C THR A 58 9.16 -3.59 3.70
N LEU A 59 9.88 -3.26 2.63
CA LEU A 59 10.79 -2.10 2.55
C LEU A 59 10.10 -0.78 2.93
N ALA A 60 8.76 -0.78 3.06
CA ALA A 60 7.96 0.28 3.66
C ALA A 60 8.35 0.63 5.12
N HIS A 61 8.83 -0.33 5.93
CA HIS A 61 9.24 -0.06 7.33
C HIS A 61 10.67 0.50 7.45
N LEU A 62 11.48 0.45 6.39
CA LEU A 62 12.91 0.76 6.45
C LEU A 62 13.26 2.27 6.37
N ARG A 63 12.28 3.17 6.50
CA ARG A 63 12.52 4.62 6.33
C ARG A 63 12.02 5.53 7.47
N HIS A 64 11.91 5.02 8.70
CA HIS A 64 11.82 5.89 9.88
C HIS A 64 13.17 6.36 10.44
N HIS A 65 14.30 5.99 9.82
CA HIS A 65 15.61 6.49 10.23
C HIS A 65 16.11 7.59 9.29
N GLY A 66 16.14 8.83 9.77
CA GLY A 66 16.82 9.92 9.08
C GLY A 66 16.30 11.35 9.28
N ASN A 67 15.75 11.73 10.44
CA ASN A 67 15.70 13.15 10.82
C ASN A 67 15.85 13.33 12.34
N ALA A 68 16.98 12.86 12.87
CA ALA A 68 17.47 13.26 14.19
C ALA A 68 18.84 13.92 13.96
N GLY A 69 18.83 15.24 13.78
CA GLY A 69 20.07 15.96 13.48
C GLY A 69 19.87 17.44 13.19
N ASN A 70 19.11 18.17 14.01
CA ASN A 70 19.41 19.59 14.22
C ASN A 70 18.74 20.14 15.49
N ALA A 71 19.43 20.08 16.63
CA ALA A 71 19.10 20.89 17.81
C ALA A 71 20.31 20.95 18.75
N GLN A 72 21.31 21.74 18.40
CA GLN A 72 22.28 22.31 19.36
C GLN A 72 22.81 23.62 18.77
N GLY A 73 22.32 24.75 19.31
CA GLY A 73 22.77 26.09 18.96
C GLY A 73 24.17 26.37 19.53
N PRO A 74 24.89 27.38 18.99
CA PRO A 74 26.23 27.71 19.45
C PRO A 74 26.21 28.63 20.69
N SER A 75 27.23 28.40 21.52
CA SER A 75 27.87 29.17 22.60
C SER A 75 27.19 30.43 23.15
#